data_AF-A0A950F6E0-F1
#
_entry.id   AF-A0A950F6E0-F1
#
_cell.length_a   1.000
_cell.length_b   1.000
_cell.length_c   1.000
_cell.angle_alpha   90.00
_cell.angle_beta   90.00
_cell.angle_gamma   90.00
#
_symmetry.space_group_name_H-M   'P 1'
#
loop_
_entity.id
_entity.type
_entity.pdbx_description
1 polymer ?
#
loop_
_entity_poly.entity_id
_entity_poly.type
_entity_poly.pdbx_seq_one_letter_code
_entity_poly.pdbx_strand_id
1 'polypeptide(L)'
;MAQDKARVRKLLDAAKSAGRSALTAPEAQTLCEAYGIAVPKEALATNAAEAAKLASGIGFPVVMKIVSPQILHKTEAGGVVVGVASAAQAEEAYASIVANARRHDAKATIEGVQVQQMLAGGQEVIIGAVTDPAFGKLVAFGLGGILVEVLKDITFRLAPASHADALSMLDGIAAAEILRGVRGAAPVDRESLAAMIVSVSQLVSDFPEISELDLNPVFATPRGATAADVRVVLDFKPQPARYRPSQEVIVRQMNRIMKPDAVAVIGASAENGKIGNSIMKNLINGGYQGAIYPIHPSAGEILGKKAYKSVKDVPGVIDVAVFAIPAKFVAQALAEVGEKKIPGAVLIPSGFAETGNVAGQEEVVAVARKYDVRLMGPNIYGFYYTPKHLCATFCTAYDVQGKTALSSQSGGIGMAIVGFSRSTRMGVSAIVGLGNKSDIDVDDLLTFFEQDDNTQIICQHVEDLKDGRAFAEVAKRV
;
A
#
# COMPACT_ATOMS: atom_id res chain seq x y z
N MET A 1 15.00 24.76 -7.51
CA MET A 1 15.72 24.28 -8.71
C MET A 1 14.91 23.14 -9.31
N ALA A 2 14.88 22.99 -10.63
CA ALA A 2 14.17 21.86 -11.26
C ALA A 2 14.88 20.55 -10.92
N GLN A 3 14.11 19.47 -10.74
CA GLN A 3 14.64 18.14 -10.43
C GLN A 3 15.42 17.57 -11.63
N ASP A 4 16.62 17.06 -11.39
CA ASP A 4 17.45 16.44 -12.44
C ASP A 4 17.27 14.92 -12.48
N LYS A 5 16.14 14.49 -13.08
CA LYS A 5 15.81 13.06 -13.21
C LYS A 5 16.82 12.30 -14.05
N ALA A 6 17.44 12.95 -15.04
CA ALA A 6 18.42 12.31 -15.91
C ALA A 6 19.70 11.92 -15.16
N ARG A 7 20.19 12.81 -14.29
CA ARG A 7 21.36 12.55 -13.43
C ARG A 7 21.10 11.37 -12.48
N VAL A 8 19.93 11.33 -11.84
CA VAL A 8 19.56 10.22 -10.94
C VAL A 8 19.40 8.90 -11.72
N ARG A 9 18.73 8.91 -12.87
CA ARG A 9 18.57 7.71 -13.71
C ARG A 9 19.91 7.07 -14.08
N LYS A 10 20.88 7.89 -14.55
CA LYS A 10 22.22 7.41 -14.92
C LYS A 10 22.92 6.70 -13.76
N LEU A 11 22.77 7.22 -12.56
CA LEU A 11 23.36 6.68 -11.34
C LEU A 11 22.73 5.33 -10.96
N LEU A 12 21.39 5.24 -11.03
CA LEU A 12 20.66 4.00 -10.73
C LEU A 12 20.97 2.91 -11.77
N ASP A 13 21.09 3.27 -13.05
CA ASP A 13 21.45 2.33 -14.11
C ASP A 13 22.89 1.78 -13.94
N ALA A 14 23.82 2.62 -13.46
CA ALA A 14 25.17 2.20 -13.11
C ALA A 14 25.18 1.24 -11.91
N ALA A 15 24.40 1.53 -10.86
CA ALA A 15 24.23 0.64 -9.71
C ALA A 15 23.64 -0.71 -10.12
N LYS A 16 22.60 -0.70 -10.96
CA LYS A 16 21.98 -1.91 -11.52
C LYS A 16 22.96 -2.75 -12.32
N SER A 17 23.72 -2.12 -13.22
CA SER A 17 24.69 -2.81 -14.08
C SER A 17 25.83 -3.44 -13.28
N ALA A 18 26.18 -2.83 -12.14
CA ALA A 18 27.16 -3.35 -11.20
C ALA A 18 26.57 -4.40 -10.22
N GLY A 19 25.29 -4.75 -10.32
CA GLY A 19 24.63 -5.71 -9.43
C GLY A 19 24.50 -5.25 -7.98
N ARG A 20 24.53 -3.94 -7.73
CA ARG A 20 24.46 -3.35 -6.38
C ARG A 20 23.02 -3.13 -5.93
N SER A 21 22.77 -3.36 -4.64
CA SER A 21 21.48 -3.13 -3.97
C SER A 21 21.46 -1.86 -3.11
N ALA A 22 22.50 -1.02 -3.18
CA ALA A 22 22.59 0.24 -2.46
C ALA A 22 23.48 1.24 -3.20
N LEU A 23 23.26 2.52 -2.92
CA LEU A 23 24.13 3.60 -3.36
C LEU A 23 25.30 3.81 -2.41
N THR A 24 26.43 4.21 -2.97
CA THR A 24 27.58 4.72 -2.21
C THR A 24 27.29 6.12 -1.67
N ALA A 25 28.08 6.60 -0.70
CA ALA A 25 27.90 7.94 -0.15
C ALA A 25 28.03 9.08 -1.21
N PRO A 26 29.03 9.06 -2.11
CA PRO A 26 29.11 10.08 -3.17
C PRO A 26 27.92 10.07 -4.15
N GLU A 27 27.39 8.87 -4.44
CA GLU A 27 26.20 8.70 -5.26
C GLU A 27 24.96 9.25 -4.55
N ALA A 28 24.78 8.94 -3.26
CA ALA A 28 23.70 9.46 -2.45
C ALA A 28 23.72 11.00 -2.37
N GLN A 29 24.92 11.61 -2.27
CA GLN A 29 25.10 13.06 -2.32
C GLN A 29 24.65 13.64 -3.68
N THR A 30 25.09 13.03 -4.77
CA THR A 30 24.68 13.42 -6.14
C THR A 30 23.15 13.35 -6.31
N LEU A 31 22.52 12.32 -5.76
CA LEU A 31 21.07 12.16 -5.77
C LEU A 31 20.37 13.23 -4.94
N CYS A 32 20.89 13.58 -3.76
CA CYS A 32 20.36 14.66 -2.92
C CYS A 32 20.42 16.01 -3.62
N GLU A 33 21.56 16.35 -4.25
CA GLU A 33 21.71 17.58 -5.05
C GLU A 33 20.67 17.67 -6.17
N ALA A 34 20.45 16.56 -6.90
CA ALA A 34 19.50 16.50 -8.01
C ALA A 34 18.05 16.75 -7.58
N TYR A 35 17.72 16.51 -6.31
CA TYR A 35 16.39 16.70 -5.73
C TYR A 35 16.32 17.86 -4.72
N GLY A 36 17.39 18.64 -4.56
CA GLY A 36 17.41 19.78 -3.64
C GLY A 36 17.36 19.40 -2.16
N ILE A 37 17.74 18.17 -1.81
CA ILE A 37 17.87 17.73 -0.42
C ILE A 37 19.19 18.28 0.13
N ALA A 38 19.11 19.15 1.14
CA ALA A 38 20.28 19.77 1.73
C ALA A 38 21.09 18.75 2.53
N VAL A 39 22.37 18.62 2.16
CA VAL A 39 23.38 17.79 2.81
C VAL A 39 24.61 18.65 3.14
N PRO A 40 25.41 18.31 4.16
CA PRO A 40 26.63 19.04 4.48
C PRO A 40 27.63 18.98 3.31
N LYS A 41 28.51 19.98 3.24
CA LYS A 41 29.66 19.90 2.35
C LYS A 41 30.55 18.73 2.76
N GLU A 42 30.99 17.94 1.80
CA GLU A 42 31.90 16.83 2.04
C GLU A 42 32.79 16.53 0.84
N ALA A 43 33.89 15.83 1.11
CA ALA A 43 34.81 15.32 0.11
C ALA A 43 35.57 14.09 0.66
N LEU A 44 36.08 13.25 -0.24
CA LEU A 44 36.90 12.09 0.12
C LEU A 44 38.39 12.47 0.08
N ALA A 45 39.09 12.28 1.20
CA ALA A 45 40.54 12.37 1.25
C ALA A 45 41.18 10.99 1.14
N THR A 46 42.22 10.88 0.31
CA THR A 46 43.02 9.64 0.13
C THR A 46 44.35 9.66 0.88
N ASN A 47 44.69 10.81 1.48
CA ASN A 47 45.88 10.99 2.31
C ASN A 47 45.68 12.15 3.31
N ALA A 48 46.57 12.24 4.31
CA ALA A 48 46.47 13.23 5.39
C ALA A 48 46.52 14.69 4.90
N ALA A 49 47.45 15.00 3.98
CA ALA A 49 47.61 16.35 3.44
C ALA A 49 46.36 16.80 2.65
N GLU A 50 45.77 15.88 1.89
CA GLU A 50 44.50 16.11 1.21
C GLU A 50 43.35 16.35 2.21
N ALA A 51 43.30 15.59 3.31
CA ALA A 51 42.30 15.79 4.36
C ALA A 51 42.37 17.19 4.99
N ALA A 52 43.57 17.67 5.31
CA ALA A 52 43.79 19.05 5.79
C ALA A 52 43.34 20.11 4.80
N LYS A 53 43.67 19.93 3.52
CA LYS A 53 43.27 20.86 2.46
C LYS A 53 41.75 20.91 2.30
N LEU A 54 41.10 19.74 2.26
CA LEU A 54 39.65 19.63 2.15
C LEU A 54 38.94 20.22 3.38
N ALA A 55 39.42 19.91 4.59
CA ALA A 55 38.86 20.44 5.82
C ALA A 55 38.93 21.97 5.86
N SER A 56 40.07 22.55 5.45
CA SER A 56 40.25 24.00 5.38
C SER A 56 39.33 24.65 4.33
N GLY A 57 39.10 23.99 3.20
CA GLY A 57 38.18 24.46 2.16
C GLY A 57 36.70 24.36 2.54
N ILE A 58 36.32 23.33 3.30
CA ILE A 58 34.96 23.16 3.82
C ILE A 58 34.68 24.17 4.95
N GLY A 59 35.66 24.40 5.82
CA GLY A 59 35.56 25.24 7.02
C GLY A 59 35.41 24.40 8.29
N PHE A 60 36.05 24.85 9.37
CA PHE A 60 36.07 24.15 10.66
C PHE A 60 34.88 24.56 11.57
N PRO A 61 34.44 23.67 12.49
CA PRO A 61 34.91 22.30 12.67
C PRO A 61 34.36 21.33 11.61
N VAL A 62 35.11 20.26 11.34
CA VAL A 62 34.70 19.15 10.46
C VAL A 62 34.59 17.84 11.24
N VAL A 63 33.86 16.90 10.66
CA VAL A 63 33.81 15.49 11.07
C VAL A 63 34.54 14.67 10.03
N MET A 64 35.36 13.72 10.48
CA MET A 64 36.12 12.83 9.60
C MET A 64 35.69 11.37 9.84
N LYS A 65 35.31 10.66 8.78
CA LYS A 65 34.74 9.30 8.85
C LYS A 65 35.44 8.35 7.88
N ILE A 66 35.74 7.13 8.30
CA ILE A 66 36.32 6.09 7.44
C ILE A 66 35.35 5.73 6.30
N VAL A 67 35.89 5.53 5.09
CA VAL A 67 35.17 4.98 3.94
C VAL A 67 35.79 3.63 3.58
N SER A 68 35.03 2.56 3.82
CA SER A 68 35.44 1.18 3.56
C SER A 68 34.20 0.31 3.36
N PRO A 69 34.15 -0.54 2.31
CA PRO A 69 33.06 -1.48 2.11
C PRO A 69 32.89 -2.50 3.25
N GLN A 70 33.97 -2.83 3.97
CA GLN A 70 33.99 -3.84 5.02
C GLN A 70 33.70 -3.28 6.42
N ILE A 71 33.92 -1.98 6.65
CA ILE A 71 33.76 -1.35 7.97
C ILE A 71 32.45 -0.56 8.01
N LEU A 72 31.35 -1.28 8.31
CA LEU A 72 30.01 -0.70 8.39
C LEU A 72 29.77 0.07 9.70
N HIS A 73 30.23 -0.47 10.84
CA HIS A 73 30.11 0.15 12.17
C HIS A 73 31.31 1.06 12.48
N LYS A 74 31.38 2.19 11.76
CA LYS A 74 32.52 3.12 11.75
C LYS A 74 32.95 3.59 13.15
N THR A 75 32.00 3.87 14.04
CA THR A 75 32.28 4.37 15.40
C THR A 75 33.01 3.33 16.25
N GLU A 76 32.58 2.07 16.20
CA GLU A 76 33.19 0.96 16.96
C GLU A 76 34.61 0.65 16.48
N ALA A 77 34.85 0.81 15.18
CA ALA A 77 36.18 0.70 14.59
C ALA A 77 37.10 1.90 14.90
N GLY A 78 36.66 2.88 15.70
CA GLY A 78 37.39 4.13 15.94
C GLY A 78 37.59 4.96 14.66
N GLY A 79 36.72 4.75 13.67
CA GLY A 79 36.78 5.33 12.34
C GLY A 79 36.02 6.65 12.21
N VAL A 80 35.62 7.29 13.31
CA VAL A 80 34.94 8.59 13.32
C VAL A 80 35.64 9.53 14.29
N VAL A 81 36.03 10.72 13.81
CA VAL A 81 36.55 11.81 14.63
C VAL A 81 35.68 13.05 14.40
N VAL A 82 35.05 13.56 15.46
CA VAL A 82 34.21 14.76 15.42
C VAL A 82 34.97 15.98 15.96
N GLY A 83 34.55 17.19 15.58
CA GLY A 83 35.09 18.41 16.17
C GLY A 83 36.52 18.74 15.75
N VAL A 84 36.98 18.27 14.58
CA VAL A 84 38.30 18.60 14.04
C VAL A 84 38.31 20.09 13.72
N ALA A 85 39.12 20.87 14.43
CA ALA A 85 39.05 22.33 14.45
C ALA A 85 40.21 23.02 13.70
N SER A 86 41.16 22.26 13.16
CA SER A 86 42.30 22.82 12.41
C SER A 86 42.86 21.83 11.39
N ALA A 87 43.66 22.33 10.45
CA ALA A 87 44.33 21.53 9.43
C ALA A 87 45.27 20.47 10.05
N ALA A 88 46.04 20.85 11.08
CA ALA A 88 46.90 19.93 11.80
C ALA A 88 46.11 18.78 12.46
N GLN A 89 45.00 19.12 13.12
CA GLN A 89 44.11 18.11 13.70
C GLN A 89 43.48 17.20 12.63
N ALA A 90 43.24 17.71 11.41
CA ALA A 90 42.72 16.90 10.31
C ALA A 90 43.75 15.87 9.80
N GLU A 91 45.04 16.23 9.74
CA GLU A 91 46.11 15.27 9.40
C GLU A 91 46.23 14.17 10.46
N GLU A 92 46.21 14.54 11.73
CA GLU A 92 46.25 13.59 12.86
C GLU A 92 45.02 12.68 12.86
N ALA A 93 43.83 13.26 12.66
CA ALA A 93 42.58 12.50 12.58
C ALA A 93 42.60 11.50 11.41
N TYR A 94 43.10 11.90 10.24
CA TYR A 94 43.26 10.99 9.09
C TYR A 94 44.13 9.79 9.45
N ALA A 95 45.33 10.03 9.98
CA ALA A 95 46.27 8.98 10.34
C ALA A 95 45.69 8.03 11.41
N SER A 96 45.02 8.61 12.42
CA SER A 96 44.36 7.86 13.49
C SER A 96 43.24 6.97 12.96
N ILE A 97 42.33 7.51 12.15
CA ILE A 97 41.20 6.78 11.56
C ILE A 97 41.70 5.60 10.72
N VAL A 98 42.67 5.82 9.83
CA VAL A 98 43.22 4.75 8.98
C VAL A 98 43.92 3.68 9.81
N ALA A 99 44.67 4.07 10.84
CA ALA A 99 45.33 3.12 11.74
C ALA A 99 44.33 2.32 12.57
N ASN A 100 43.23 2.92 13.02
CA ASN A 100 42.17 2.23 13.76
C ASN A 100 41.43 1.24 12.84
N ALA A 101 41.08 1.68 11.63
CA ALA A 101 40.45 0.83 10.62
C ALA A 101 41.28 -0.43 10.31
N ARG A 102 42.60 -0.28 10.07
CA ARG A 102 43.51 -1.42 9.81
C ARG A 102 43.68 -2.34 11.02
N ARG A 103 43.59 -1.80 12.25
CA ARG A 103 43.64 -2.60 13.48
C ARG A 103 42.36 -3.38 13.70
N HIS A 104 41.22 -2.78 13.36
CA HIS A 104 39.91 -3.40 13.45
C HIS A 104 39.75 -4.52 12.42
N ASP A 105 40.14 -4.28 11.16
CA ASP A 105 40.20 -5.29 10.12
C ASP A 105 41.39 -5.05 9.19
N ALA A 106 42.41 -5.91 9.30
CA ALA A 106 43.63 -5.83 8.50
C ALA A 106 43.42 -6.12 7.00
N LYS A 107 42.29 -6.73 6.63
CA LYS A 107 41.93 -7.07 5.24
C LYS A 107 40.95 -6.07 4.62
N ALA A 108 40.44 -5.11 5.41
CA ALA A 108 39.53 -4.10 4.92
C ALA A 108 40.19 -3.24 3.84
N THR A 109 39.45 -3.01 2.76
CA THR A 109 39.83 -2.03 1.75
C THR A 109 39.45 -0.66 2.27
N ILE A 110 40.44 0.23 2.42
CA ILE A 110 40.21 1.61 2.84
C ILE A 110 40.26 2.47 1.58
N GLU A 111 39.11 3.02 1.20
CA GLU A 111 38.98 3.91 0.04
C GLU A 111 39.47 5.33 0.38
N GLY A 112 39.37 5.72 1.66
CA GLY A 112 39.84 6.99 2.17
C GLY A 112 39.12 7.39 3.47
N VAL A 113 39.18 8.69 3.77
CA VAL A 113 38.47 9.31 4.89
C VAL A 113 37.59 10.44 4.34
N GLN A 114 36.29 10.35 4.57
CA GLN A 114 35.33 11.40 4.28
C GLN A 114 35.57 12.57 5.23
N VAL A 115 35.80 13.76 4.69
CA VAL A 115 35.86 15.02 5.42
C VAL A 115 34.54 15.75 5.20
N GLN A 116 33.76 15.94 6.25
CA GLN A 116 32.39 16.45 6.20
C GLN A 116 32.23 17.66 7.13
N GLN A 117 31.50 18.68 6.69
CA GLN A 117 31.13 19.82 7.53
C GLN A 117 30.43 19.33 8.80
N MET A 118 30.89 19.77 9.98
CA MET A 118 30.19 19.45 11.22
C MET A 118 28.93 20.31 11.34
N LEU A 119 27.77 19.65 11.43
CA LEU A 119 26.52 20.30 11.77
C LEU A 119 26.45 20.49 13.28
N ALA A 120 25.99 21.66 13.73
CA ALA A 120 25.93 22.02 15.13
C ALA A 120 24.57 22.65 15.48
N GLY A 121 24.01 22.19 16.61
CA GLY A 121 22.71 22.63 17.10
C GLY A 121 21.54 22.17 16.24
N GLY A 122 20.33 22.50 16.70
CA GLY A 122 19.08 22.07 16.08
C GLY A 122 18.51 20.79 16.69
N GLN A 123 17.26 20.53 16.36
CA GLN A 123 16.56 19.31 16.72
C GLN A 123 16.90 18.23 15.69
N GLU A 124 17.35 17.07 16.17
CA GLU A 124 17.52 15.89 15.31
C GLU A 124 16.14 15.29 14.98
N VAL A 125 15.90 15.05 13.69
CA VAL A 125 14.72 14.39 13.15
C VAL A 125 15.15 13.33 12.13
N ILE A 126 14.22 12.44 11.77
CA ILE A 126 14.42 11.45 10.72
C ILE A 126 13.40 11.73 9.61
N ILE A 127 13.88 11.73 8.37
CA ILE A 127 13.04 11.74 7.17
C ILE A 127 13.45 10.54 6.34
N GLY A 128 12.49 9.70 5.97
CA GLY A 128 12.79 8.52 5.19
C GLY A 128 11.68 8.16 4.23
N ALA A 129 11.90 7.12 3.46
CA ALA A 129 10.91 6.50 2.62
C ALA A 129 11.10 5.00 2.58
N VAL A 130 9.99 4.28 2.45
CA VAL A 130 9.96 2.82 2.37
C VAL A 130 8.94 2.38 1.32
N THR A 131 9.17 1.21 0.75
CA THR A 131 8.19 0.55 -0.13
C THR A 131 7.40 -0.47 0.67
N ASP A 132 6.16 -0.11 1.00
CA ASP A 132 5.22 -1.02 1.63
C ASP A 132 4.57 -1.94 0.57
N PRO A 133 4.40 -3.25 0.83
CA PRO A 133 3.77 -4.14 -0.13
C PRO A 133 2.35 -3.74 -0.51
N ALA A 134 1.52 -3.25 0.42
CA ALA A 134 0.12 -2.89 0.18
C ALA A 134 -0.04 -1.44 -0.31
N PHE A 135 0.71 -0.51 0.25
CA PHE A 135 0.56 0.94 0.00
C PHE A 135 1.57 1.49 -1.01
N GLY A 136 2.57 0.71 -1.41
CA GLY A 136 3.65 1.17 -2.26
C GLY A 136 4.55 2.17 -1.55
N LYS A 137 4.97 3.23 -2.23
CA LYS A 137 5.90 4.22 -1.65
C LYS A 137 5.25 5.02 -0.54
N LEU A 138 5.87 4.98 0.64
CA LEU A 138 5.53 5.78 1.80
C LEU A 138 6.70 6.71 2.14
N VAL A 139 6.40 7.94 2.51
CA VAL A 139 7.35 8.85 3.15
C VAL A 139 7.09 8.87 4.65
N ALA A 140 8.16 8.89 5.44
CA ALA A 140 8.15 8.83 6.89
C ALA A 140 8.81 10.10 7.46
N PHE A 141 8.26 10.60 8.57
CA PHE A 141 8.86 11.66 9.38
C PHE A 141 8.73 11.32 10.86
N GLY A 142 9.81 11.51 11.62
CA GLY A 142 9.81 11.30 13.07
C GLY A 142 10.88 12.11 13.78
N LEU A 143 10.81 12.15 15.12
CA LEU A 143 11.90 12.73 15.92
C LEU A 143 13.11 11.79 15.95
N GLY A 144 14.30 12.37 15.84
CA GLY A 144 15.59 11.69 15.82
C GLY A 144 16.26 11.64 17.21
N GLY A 145 17.44 11.03 17.27
CA GLY A 145 18.25 10.89 18.48
C GLY A 145 17.96 9.64 19.31
N ILE A 146 18.50 9.58 20.54
CA ILE A 146 18.45 8.40 21.43
C ILE A 146 17.01 7.92 21.72
N LEU A 147 16.02 8.80 21.58
CA LEU A 147 14.62 8.51 21.87
C LEU A 147 13.89 7.73 20.75
N VAL A 148 14.48 7.60 19.55
CA VAL A 148 13.87 6.91 18.39
C VAL A 148 13.54 5.46 18.69
N GLU A 149 14.48 4.72 19.31
CA GLU A 149 14.32 3.30 19.60
C GLU A 149 13.23 3.03 20.65
N VAL A 150 12.94 4.03 21.50
CA VAL A 150 12.03 3.91 22.65
C VAL A 150 10.63 4.42 22.32
N LEU A 151 10.50 5.56 21.63
CA LEU A 151 9.21 6.23 21.43
C LEU A 151 8.51 5.87 20.12
N LYS A 152 9.25 5.44 19.09
CA LYS A 152 8.69 5.13 17.74
C LYS A 152 7.73 6.22 17.21
N ASP A 153 8.04 7.49 17.50
CA ASP A 153 7.20 8.64 17.17
C ASP A 153 7.37 9.04 15.70
N ILE A 154 6.66 8.33 14.82
CA ILE A 154 6.78 8.43 13.36
C ILE A 154 5.40 8.58 12.73
N THR A 155 5.32 9.45 11.74
CA THR A 155 4.16 9.60 10.85
C THR A 155 4.49 9.12 9.44
N PHE A 156 3.49 8.57 8.75
CA PHE A 156 3.60 8.12 7.37
C PHE A 156 2.59 8.82 6.46
N ARG A 157 2.98 9.04 5.19
CA ARG A 157 2.09 9.46 4.11
C ARG A 157 2.40 8.71 2.83
N LEU A 158 1.39 8.52 1.99
CA LEU A 158 1.59 8.02 0.63
C LEU A 158 2.44 9.02 -0.17
N ALA A 159 3.41 8.49 -0.92
CA ALA A 159 4.14 9.28 -1.89
C ALA A 159 3.40 9.30 -3.26
N PRO A 160 3.44 10.41 -4.01
CA PRO A 160 4.01 11.70 -3.63
C PRO A 160 3.13 12.44 -2.63
N ALA A 161 3.75 12.98 -1.57
CA ALA A 161 3.10 13.78 -0.54
C ALA A 161 3.11 15.25 -0.96
N SER A 162 2.00 15.96 -0.73
CA SER A 162 1.92 17.40 -0.91
C SER A 162 2.62 18.15 0.22
N HIS A 163 2.86 19.45 0.03
CA HIS A 163 3.36 20.33 1.10
C HIS A 163 2.43 20.33 2.33
N ALA A 164 1.10 20.32 2.12
CA ALA A 164 0.12 20.22 3.20
C ALA A 164 0.20 18.87 3.94
N ASP A 165 0.42 17.76 3.21
CA ASP A 165 0.64 16.45 3.83
C ASP A 165 1.90 16.48 4.70
N ALA A 166 2.99 17.08 4.21
CA ALA A 166 4.25 17.19 4.93
C ALA A 166 4.13 18.05 6.19
N LEU A 167 3.45 19.20 6.14
CA LEU A 167 3.17 20.01 7.34
C LEU A 167 2.33 19.23 8.37
N SER A 168 1.31 18.50 7.89
CA SER A 168 0.50 17.62 8.74
C SER A 168 1.31 16.49 9.38
N MET A 169 2.34 15.96 8.72
CA MET A 169 3.27 14.99 9.31
C MET A 169 4.04 15.60 10.49
N LEU A 170 4.49 16.85 10.38
CA LEU A 170 5.18 17.56 11.47
C LEU A 170 4.28 17.77 12.70
N ASP A 171 2.99 18.03 12.48
CA ASP A 171 2.02 18.18 13.59
C ASP A 171 1.52 16.83 14.14
N GLY A 172 1.70 15.74 13.38
CA GLY A 172 1.14 14.42 13.70
C GLY A 172 2.02 13.56 14.62
N ILE A 173 3.27 13.95 14.86
CA ILE A 173 4.13 13.30 15.86
C ILE A 173 3.67 13.68 17.27
N ALA A 174 3.76 12.74 18.22
CA ALA A 174 3.34 12.95 19.61
C ALA A 174 4.10 14.11 20.28
N ALA A 175 5.37 14.31 19.92
CA ALA A 175 6.19 15.40 20.44
C ALA A 175 6.36 16.58 19.46
N ALA A 176 5.32 16.90 18.67
CA ALA A 176 5.30 18.04 17.74
C ALA A 176 5.68 19.38 18.38
N GLU A 177 5.35 19.59 19.67
CA GLU A 177 5.70 20.81 20.40
C GLU A 177 7.22 21.05 20.49
N ILE A 178 8.05 19.99 20.44
CA ILE A 178 9.52 20.14 20.40
C ILE A 178 9.96 20.94 19.17
N LEU A 179 9.29 20.73 18.02
CA LEU A 179 9.58 21.46 16.78
C LEU A 179 9.19 22.95 16.88
N ARG A 180 8.27 23.30 17.78
CA ARG A 180 7.81 24.68 18.03
C ARG A 180 8.69 25.41 19.04
N GLY A 181 9.68 24.73 19.61
CA GLY A 181 10.59 25.25 20.62
C GLY A 181 10.10 24.96 22.04
N VAL A 182 10.92 24.28 22.82
CA VAL A 182 10.66 23.96 24.23
C VAL A 182 11.88 24.29 25.08
N ARG A 183 11.66 24.64 26.36
CA ARG A 183 12.74 24.89 27.35
C ARG A 183 13.79 25.91 26.89
N GLY A 184 13.35 26.97 26.20
CA GLY A 184 14.24 28.03 25.70
C GLY A 184 14.93 27.73 24.37
N ALA A 185 14.72 26.55 23.78
CA ALA A 185 15.12 26.27 22.41
C ALA A 185 14.24 27.05 21.42
N ALA A 186 14.85 27.59 20.36
CA ALA A 186 14.13 28.25 19.29
C ALA A 186 13.33 27.23 18.44
N PRO A 187 12.19 27.64 17.85
CA PRO A 187 11.45 26.80 16.90
C PRO A 187 12.32 26.43 15.69
N VAL A 188 12.10 25.24 15.15
CA VAL A 188 12.76 24.82 13.91
C VAL A 188 12.09 25.47 12.69
N ASP A 189 12.83 25.57 11.60
CA ASP A 189 12.26 25.93 10.29
C ASP A 189 11.45 24.75 9.74
N ARG A 190 10.13 24.80 10.01
CA ARG A 190 9.17 23.80 9.57
C ARG A 190 8.99 23.76 8.06
N GLU A 191 9.18 24.89 7.37
CA GLU A 191 9.03 24.97 5.91
C GLU A 191 10.16 24.21 5.22
N SER A 192 11.39 24.38 5.70
CA SER A 192 12.54 23.60 5.21
C SER A 192 12.38 22.09 5.44
N LEU A 193 11.81 21.68 6.58
CA LEU A 193 11.49 20.26 6.82
C LEU A 193 10.42 19.75 5.86
N ALA A 194 9.33 20.49 5.68
CA ALA A 194 8.26 20.12 4.76
C ALA A 194 8.79 20.01 3.31
N ALA A 195 9.63 20.95 2.87
CA ALA A 195 10.25 20.91 1.55
C ALA A 195 11.16 19.68 1.38
N MET A 196 11.92 19.29 2.40
CA MET A 196 12.75 18.09 2.38
C MET A 196 11.89 16.81 2.29
N ILE A 197 10.81 16.71 3.07
CA ILE A 197 9.84 15.59 3.00
C ILE A 197 9.24 15.48 1.60
N VAL A 198 8.78 16.59 1.01
CA VAL A 198 8.23 16.62 -0.36
C VAL A 198 9.29 16.17 -1.37
N SER A 199 10.53 16.61 -1.22
CA SER A 199 11.63 16.24 -2.12
C SER A 199 11.93 14.74 -2.07
N VAL A 200 12.02 14.16 -0.87
CA VAL A 200 12.16 12.70 -0.67
C VAL A 200 10.97 11.95 -1.26
N SER A 201 9.76 12.43 -1.00
CA SER A 201 8.52 11.82 -1.49
C SER A 201 8.45 11.81 -3.02
N GLN A 202 8.83 12.91 -3.67
CA GLN A 202 8.86 13.00 -5.12
C GLN A 202 9.97 12.12 -5.71
N LEU A 203 11.14 12.06 -5.09
CA LEU A 203 12.26 11.21 -5.50
C LEU A 203 11.86 9.74 -5.57
N VAL A 204 11.30 9.18 -4.49
CA VAL A 204 10.91 7.76 -4.46
C VAL A 204 9.71 7.45 -5.36
N SER A 205 8.92 8.47 -5.71
CA SER A 205 7.82 8.34 -6.68
C SER A 205 8.34 8.29 -8.12
N ASP A 206 9.37 9.07 -8.44
CA ASP A 206 9.99 9.11 -9.77
C ASP A 206 10.87 7.88 -10.05
N PHE A 207 11.38 7.26 -8.99
CA PHE A 207 12.35 6.16 -9.04
C PHE A 207 11.85 4.96 -8.21
N PRO A 208 10.98 4.10 -8.79
CA PRO A 208 10.36 2.98 -8.08
C PRO A 208 11.37 1.93 -7.58
N GLU A 209 12.59 1.93 -8.08
CA GLU A 209 13.67 1.02 -7.68
C GLU A 209 14.32 1.45 -6.36
N ILE A 210 14.15 2.70 -5.90
CA ILE A 210 14.55 3.11 -4.55
C ILE A 210 13.60 2.47 -3.54
N SER A 211 13.99 1.34 -2.96
CA SER A 211 13.13 0.58 -2.04
C SER A 211 13.08 1.22 -0.65
N GLU A 212 14.19 1.83 -0.22
CA GLU A 212 14.33 2.54 1.04
C GLU A 212 15.24 3.76 0.85
N LEU A 213 14.90 4.86 1.53
CA LEU A 213 15.74 6.03 1.69
C LEU A 213 15.69 6.48 3.14
N ASP A 214 16.84 6.72 3.75
CA ASP A 214 16.93 7.17 5.14
C ASP A 214 17.82 8.42 5.22
N LEU A 215 17.26 9.52 5.72
CA LEU A 215 17.98 10.74 6.10
C LEU A 215 18.03 10.76 7.63
N ASN A 216 19.15 10.31 8.19
CA ASN A 216 19.26 10.09 9.63
C ASN A 216 20.69 10.35 10.17
N PRO A 217 20.90 11.38 11.01
CA PRO A 217 19.92 12.39 11.42
C PRO A 217 19.77 13.51 10.37
N VAL A 218 18.60 14.15 10.37
CA VAL A 218 18.38 15.48 9.81
C VAL A 218 18.45 16.49 10.94
N PHE A 219 19.32 17.49 10.83
CA PHE A 219 19.42 18.60 11.78
C PHE A 219 18.46 19.71 11.37
N ALA A 220 17.41 19.91 12.17
CA ALA A 220 16.42 20.96 11.99
C ALA A 220 16.76 22.18 12.87
N THR A 221 17.06 23.31 12.25
CA THR A 221 17.42 24.56 12.93
C THR A 221 16.42 25.66 12.60
N PRO A 222 16.44 26.81 13.30
CA PRO A 222 15.62 27.97 12.93
C PRO A 222 15.92 28.54 11.53
N ARG A 223 17.00 28.09 10.87
CA ARG A 223 17.48 28.59 9.57
C ARG A 223 17.34 27.56 8.44
N GLY A 224 16.86 26.36 8.73
CA GLY A 224 16.70 25.30 7.74
C GLY A 224 16.95 23.90 8.28
N ALA A 225 16.86 22.91 7.39
CA ALA A 225 17.07 21.50 7.67
C ALA A 225 18.22 20.93 6.83
N THR A 226 19.05 20.05 7.38
CA THR A 226 20.17 19.43 6.64
C THR A 226 20.36 17.97 7.08
N ALA A 227 20.36 17.05 6.11
CA ALA A 227 20.59 15.62 6.35
C ALA A 227 22.08 15.34 6.51
N ALA A 228 22.50 14.83 7.67
CA ALA A 228 23.91 14.56 7.97
C ALA A 228 24.42 13.25 7.37
N ASP A 229 23.53 12.27 7.23
CA ASP A 229 23.79 10.99 6.58
C ASP A 229 22.61 10.61 5.70
N VAL A 230 22.92 9.90 4.63
CA VAL A 230 21.96 9.50 3.59
C VAL A 230 22.24 8.05 3.22
N ARG A 231 21.25 7.18 3.45
CA ARG A 231 21.28 5.80 2.99
C ARG A 231 20.21 5.58 1.94
N VAL A 232 20.56 4.94 0.83
CA VAL A 232 19.62 4.58 -0.23
C VAL A 232 19.78 3.12 -0.59
N VAL A 233 18.71 2.35 -0.44
CA VAL A 233 18.63 0.93 -0.79
C VAL A 233 17.81 0.79 -2.08
N LEU A 234 18.24 -0.12 -2.93
CA LEU A 234 17.69 -0.35 -4.25
C LEU A 234 17.12 -1.77 -4.37
N ASP A 235 15.94 -1.87 -4.98
CA ASP A 235 15.36 -3.13 -5.45
C ASP A 235 14.89 -2.97 -6.89
N PHE A 236 15.59 -3.65 -7.80
CA PHE A 236 15.28 -3.65 -9.23
C PHE A 236 14.29 -4.74 -9.65
N LYS A 237 13.76 -5.53 -8.70
CA LYS A 237 12.75 -6.54 -9.01
C LYS A 237 11.48 -5.86 -9.53
N PRO A 238 10.92 -6.33 -10.65
CA PRO A 238 9.67 -5.80 -11.14
C PRO A 238 8.57 -6.09 -10.11
N GLN A 239 7.85 -5.06 -9.71
CA GLN A 239 6.66 -5.23 -8.88
C GLN A 239 5.52 -5.74 -9.77
N PRO A 240 4.76 -6.75 -9.31
CA PRO A 240 3.62 -7.26 -10.07
C PRO A 240 2.61 -6.13 -10.27
N ALA A 241 2.18 -5.96 -11.53
CA ALA A 241 1.16 -4.97 -11.85
C ALA A 241 -0.15 -5.37 -11.16
N ARG A 242 -0.75 -4.42 -10.44
CA ARG A 242 -2.09 -4.58 -9.88
C ARG A 242 -3.13 -4.19 -10.92
N TYR A 243 -4.18 -5.00 -11.03
CA TYR A 243 -5.32 -4.65 -11.86
C TYR A 243 -6.13 -3.55 -11.16
N ARG A 244 -6.07 -2.33 -11.70
CA ARG A 244 -6.80 -1.15 -11.20
C ARG A 244 -7.70 -0.60 -12.30
N PRO A 245 -8.96 -1.05 -12.40
CA PRO A 245 -9.91 -0.48 -13.35
C PRO A 245 -10.20 0.98 -13.00
N SER A 246 -10.55 1.80 -13.99
CA SER A 246 -10.97 3.18 -13.73
C SER A 246 -12.28 3.23 -12.95
N GLN A 247 -12.54 4.34 -12.25
CA GLN A 247 -13.81 4.57 -11.53
C GLN A 247 -15.04 4.30 -12.42
N GLU A 248 -15.03 4.77 -13.67
CA GLU A 248 -16.12 4.53 -14.62
C GLU A 248 -16.35 3.04 -14.88
N VAL A 249 -15.27 2.27 -15.06
CA VAL A 249 -15.34 0.82 -15.29
C VAL A 249 -15.87 0.11 -14.04
N ILE A 250 -15.38 0.49 -12.85
CA ILE A 250 -15.85 -0.04 -11.56
C ILE A 250 -17.35 0.17 -11.43
N VAL A 251 -17.81 1.43 -11.53
CA VAL A 251 -19.22 1.79 -11.35
C VAL A 251 -20.11 1.09 -12.37
N ARG A 252 -19.70 1.02 -13.64
CA ARG A 252 -20.44 0.31 -14.69
C ARG A 252 -20.61 -1.18 -14.36
N GLN A 253 -19.53 -1.86 -13.97
CA GLN A 253 -19.55 -3.29 -13.68
C GLN A 253 -20.31 -3.58 -12.37
N MET A 254 -20.08 -2.79 -11.33
CA MET A 254 -20.76 -2.92 -10.04
C MET A 254 -22.26 -2.67 -10.15
N ASN A 255 -22.71 -1.74 -11.00
CA ASN A 255 -24.13 -1.57 -11.28
C ASN A 255 -24.77 -2.84 -11.86
N ARG A 256 -24.07 -3.58 -12.72
CA ARG A 256 -24.58 -4.85 -13.30
C ARG A 256 -24.69 -5.95 -12.23
N ILE A 257 -23.82 -5.93 -11.22
CA ILE A 257 -23.83 -6.90 -10.11
C ILE A 257 -24.87 -6.54 -9.04
N MET A 258 -24.92 -5.28 -8.63
CA MET A 258 -25.72 -4.81 -7.50
C MET A 258 -27.16 -4.45 -7.91
N LYS A 259 -27.37 -4.01 -9.15
CA LYS A 259 -28.67 -3.62 -9.71
C LYS A 259 -29.07 -4.48 -10.92
N PRO A 260 -28.96 -5.83 -10.86
CA PRO A 260 -29.26 -6.71 -11.97
C PRO A 260 -30.76 -6.66 -12.31
N ASP A 261 -31.07 -6.94 -13.59
CA ASP A 261 -32.41 -7.24 -14.05
C ASP A 261 -32.61 -8.76 -14.22
N ALA A 262 -31.53 -9.53 -14.35
CA ALA A 262 -31.54 -10.99 -14.41
C ALA A 262 -30.40 -11.65 -13.62
N VAL A 263 -30.76 -12.64 -12.79
CA VAL A 263 -29.85 -13.42 -11.95
C VAL A 263 -29.90 -14.90 -12.35
N ALA A 264 -28.74 -15.51 -12.62
CA ALA A 264 -28.61 -16.95 -12.72
C ALA A 264 -28.11 -17.55 -11.40
N VAL A 265 -28.65 -18.70 -10.98
CA VAL A 265 -28.19 -19.41 -9.78
C VAL A 265 -27.60 -20.76 -10.20
N ILE A 266 -26.28 -20.84 -10.23
CA ILE A 266 -25.53 -22.06 -10.58
C ILE A 266 -25.41 -22.95 -9.36
N GLY A 267 -25.91 -24.18 -9.46
CA GLY A 267 -26.09 -25.04 -8.30
C GLY A 267 -27.42 -24.79 -7.57
N ALA A 268 -28.40 -24.20 -8.25
CA ALA A 268 -29.76 -24.09 -7.75
C ALA A 268 -30.31 -25.45 -7.34
N SER A 269 -31.15 -25.51 -6.30
CA SER A 269 -31.75 -26.77 -5.85
C SER A 269 -33.14 -26.56 -5.26
N ALA A 270 -34.01 -27.55 -5.41
CA ALA A 270 -35.30 -27.61 -4.72
C ALA A 270 -35.20 -28.25 -3.32
N GLU A 271 -34.05 -28.89 -3.01
CA GLU A 271 -33.85 -29.66 -1.79
C GLU A 271 -33.50 -28.78 -0.60
N ASN A 272 -34.27 -28.90 0.49
CA ASN A 272 -34.06 -28.14 1.71
C ASN A 272 -32.68 -28.43 2.32
N GLY A 273 -32.02 -27.39 2.83
CA GLY A 273 -30.69 -27.49 3.46
C GLY A 273 -29.52 -27.28 2.50
N LYS A 274 -29.72 -27.36 1.18
CA LYS A 274 -28.68 -27.00 0.21
C LYS A 274 -28.57 -25.49 0.07
N ILE A 275 -27.33 -24.98 -0.03
CA ILE A 275 -27.03 -23.55 -0.21
C ILE A 275 -27.81 -22.95 -1.41
N GLY A 276 -27.80 -23.65 -2.55
CA GLY A 276 -28.53 -23.22 -3.74
C GLY A 276 -30.06 -23.15 -3.55
N ASN A 277 -30.62 -23.96 -2.64
CA ASN A 277 -32.04 -23.84 -2.28
C ASN A 277 -32.32 -22.58 -1.46
N SER A 278 -31.46 -22.28 -0.48
CA SER A 278 -31.57 -21.07 0.33
C SER A 278 -31.50 -19.81 -0.54
N ILE A 279 -30.54 -19.74 -1.47
CA ILE A 279 -30.41 -18.60 -2.39
C ILE A 279 -31.66 -18.45 -3.26
N MET A 280 -32.14 -19.55 -3.86
CA MET A 280 -33.36 -19.51 -4.68
C MET A 280 -34.57 -19.03 -3.88
N LYS A 281 -34.76 -19.54 -2.66
CA LYS A 281 -35.85 -19.10 -1.78
C LYS A 281 -35.71 -17.64 -1.38
N ASN A 282 -34.50 -17.17 -1.08
CA ASN A 282 -34.28 -15.79 -0.68
C ASN A 282 -34.55 -14.82 -1.83
N LEU A 283 -34.17 -15.16 -3.07
CA LEU A 283 -34.51 -14.34 -4.23
C LEU A 283 -36.03 -14.29 -4.47
N ILE A 284 -36.71 -15.44 -4.41
CA ILE A 284 -38.16 -15.52 -4.66
C ILE A 284 -38.95 -14.85 -3.53
N ASN A 285 -38.71 -15.26 -2.28
CA ASN A 285 -39.47 -14.82 -1.12
C ASN A 285 -39.07 -13.42 -0.66
N GLY A 286 -37.84 -12.99 -0.97
CA GLY A 286 -37.36 -11.63 -0.73
C GLY A 286 -37.98 -10.60 -1.67
N GLY A 287 -38.72 -11.04 -2.71
CA GLY A 287 -39.46 -10.16 -3.60
C GLY A 287 -38.65 -9.59 -4.76
N TYR A 288 -37.54 -10.24 -5.15
CA TYR A 288 -36.76 -9.79 -6.30
C TYR A 288 -37.63 -9.77 -7.56
N GLN A 289 -37.71 -8.61 -8.22
CA GLN A 289 -38.60 -8.39 -9.36
C GLN A 289 -37.98 -8.78 -10.71
N GLY A 290 -36.67 -9.00 -10.75
CA GLY A 290 -35.97 -9.40 -11.97
C GLY A 290 -36.13 -10.88 -12.32
N ALA A 291 -35.56 -11.28 -13.46
CA ALA A 291 -35.58 -12.65 -13.91
C ALA A 291 -34.68 -13.54 -13.03
N ILE A 292 -35.16 -14.73 -12.67
CA ILE A 292 -34.39 -15.73 -11.90
C ILE A 292 -34.26 -16.98 -12.75
N TYR A 293 -33.02 -17.37 -13.06
CA TYR A 293 -32.69 -18.51 -13.90
C TYR A 293 -31.93 -19.58 -13.09
N PRO A 294 -32.61 -20.62 -12.58
CA PRO A 294 -31.93 -21.75 -11.94
C PRO A 294 -31.10 -22.54 -12.96
N ILE A 295 -29.84 -22.81 -12.64
CA ILE A 295 -28.94 -23.63 -13.46
C ILE A 295 -28.62 -24.92 -12.68
N HIS A 296 -29.00 -26.04 -13.27
CA HIS A 296 -28.89 -27.36 -12.66
C HIS A 296 -28.71 -28.46 -13.73
N PRO A 297 -27.87 -29.49 -13.51
CA PRO A 297 -27.49 -30.46 -14.55
C PRO A 297 -28.64 -31.29 -15.14
N SER A 298 -29.66 -31.62 -14.32
CA SER A 298 -30.71 -32.59 -14.69
C SER A 298 -32.15 -32.12 -14.46
N ALA A 299 -32.43 -31.43 -13.35
CA ALA A 299 -33.76 -30.85 -13.07
C ALA A 299 -34.24 -29.91 -14.18
N GLY A 300 -35.50 -30.09 -14.62
CA GLY A 300 -36.16 -29.20 -15.59
C GLY A 300 -36.87 -28.00 -14.96
N GLU A 301 -37.13 -28.05 -13.65
CA GLU A 301 -37.78 -26.98 -12.89
C GLU A 301 -37.23 -26.96 -11.45
N ILE A 302 -37.07 -25.76 -10.88
CA ILE A 302 -36.69 -25.54 -9.48
C ILE A 302 -37.57 -24.42 -8.91
N LEU A 303 -38.36 -24.74 -7.87
CA LEU A 303 -39.24 -23.80 -7.18
C LEU A 303 -40.17 -23.00 -8.12
N GLY A 304 -40.82 -23.67 -9.09
CA GLY A 304 -41.73 -23.03 -10.04
C GLY A 304 -41.06 -22.23 -11.15
N LYS A 305 -39.72 -22.29 -11.26
CA LYS A 305 -38.94 -21.64 -12.31
C LYS A 305 -38.29 -22.69 -13.20
N LYS A 306 -38.36 -22.50 -14.53
CA LYS A 306 -37.68 -23.36 -15.50
C LYS A 306 -36.18 -23.39 -15.23
N ALA A 307 -35.61 -24.58 -15.11
CA ALA A 307 -34.19 -24.79 -14.90
C ALA A 307 -33.49 -25.11 -16.23
N TYR A 308 -32.23 -24.68 -16.33
CA TYR A 308 -31.39 -24.85 -17.51
C TYR A 308 -30.13 -25.64 -17.13
N LYS A 309 -29.54 -26.38 -18.08
CA LYS A 309 -28.33 -27.16 -17.83
C LYS A 309 -27.09 -26.27 -17.71
N SER A 310 -27.03 -25.26 -18.57
CA SER A 310 -25.98 -24.24 -18.59
C SER A 310 -26.60 -22.85 -18.68
N VAL A 311 -25.87 -21.83 -18.20
CA VAL A 311 -26.19 -20.41 -18.45
C VAL A 311 -26.26 -20.09 -19.95
N LYS A 312 -25.57 -20.87 -20.80
CA LYS A 312 -25.58 -20.69 -22.26
C LYS A 312 -26.95 -20.98 -22.87
N ASP A 313 -27.71 -21.90 -22.25
CA ASP A 313 -29.03 -22.33 -22.72
C ASP A 313 -30.14 -21.32 -22.36
N VAL A 314 -29.85 -20.36 -21.49
CA VAL A 314 -30.83 -19.36 -21.04
C VAL A 314 -31.08 -18.35 -22.16
N PRO A 315 -32.33 -18.12 -22.57
CA PRO A 315 -32.65 -17.06 -23.52
C PRO A 315 -32.47 -15.68 -22.89
N GLY A 316 -32.00 -14.71 -23.67
CA GLY A 316 -31.83 -13.33 -23.22
C GLY A 316 -30.50 -13.06 -22.50
N VAL A 317 -30.49 -11.96 -21.75
CA VAL A 317 -29.33 -11.40 -21.06
C VAL A 317 -29.39 -11.77 -19.57
N ILE A 318 -28.24 -12.12 -19.01
CA ILE A 318 -28.05 -12.33 -17.56
C ILE A 318 -27.00 -11.31 -17.11
N ASP A 319 -27.26 -10.64 -15.99
CA ASP A 319 -26.36 -9.60 -15.47
C ASP A 319 -25.40 -10.17 -14.43
N VAL A 320 -25.86 -11.12 -13.62
CA VAL A 320 -25.02 -11.74 -12.58
C VAL A 320 -25.32 -13.22 -12.41
N ALA A 321 -24.28 -14.01 -12.21
CA ALA A 321 -24.35 -15.43 -11.87
C ALA A 321 -23.93 -15.66 -10.42
N VAL A 322 -24.79 -16.26 -9.60
CA VAL A 322 -24.51 -16.65 -8.21
C VAL A 322 -24.14 -18.13 -8.17
N PHE A 323 -22.95 -18.44 -7.66
CA PHE A 323 -22.40 -19.80 -7.63
C PHE A 323 -22.65 -20.44 -6.27
N ALA A 324 -23.29 -21.60 -6.27
CA ALA A 324 -23.53 -22.45 -5.10
C ALA A 324 -23.07 -23.90 -5.37
N ILE A 325 -21.94 -24.03 -6.05
CA ILE A 325 -21.32 -25.32 -6.44
C ILE A 325 -19.94 -25.48 -5.77
N PRO A 326 -19.43 -26.71 -5.59
CA PRO A 326 -18.09 -26.93 -5.04
C PRO A 326 -16.98 -26.22 -5.84
N ALA A 327 -15.93 -25.74 -5.14
CA ALA A 327 -14.83 -24.94 -5.71
C ALA A 327 -14.23 -25.54 -7.00
N LYS A 328 -14.02 -26.85 -7.05
CA LYS A 328 -13.43 -27.55 -8.21
C LYS A 328 -14.22 -27.42 -9.52
N PHE A 329 -15.49 -27.03 -9.46
CA PHE A 329 -16.33 -26.85 -10.64
C PHE A 329 -16.49 -25.38 -11.04
N VAL A 330 -15.98 -24.44 -10.23
CA VAL A 330 -16.19 -23.00 -10.43
C VAL A 330 -15.50 -22.51 -11.70
N ALA A 331 -14.25 -22.88 -11.95
CA ALA A 331 -13.51 -22.41 -13.14
C ALA A 331 -14.21 -22.78 -14.45
N GLN A 332 -14.66 -24.04 -14.58
CA GLN A 332 -15.40 -24.51 -15.77
C GLN A 332 -16.72 -23.76 -15.94
N ALA A 333 -17.52 -23.65 -14.87
CA ALA A 333 -18.80 -22.94 -14.94
C ALA A 333 -18.60 -21.43 -15.22
N LEU A 334 -17.53 -20.83 -14.70
CA LEU A 334 -17.17 -19.44 -14.96
C LEU A 334 -16.77 -19.20 -16.42
N ALA A 335 -16.13 -20.18 -17.08
CA ALA A 335 -15.87 -20.08 -18.52
C ALA A 335 -17.18 -20.00 -19.33
N GLU A 336 -18.21 -20.76 -18.96
CA GLU A 336 -19.53 -20.66 -19.60
C GLU A 336 -20.24 -19.33 -19.33
N VAL A 337 -20.08 -18.78 -18.11
CA VAL A 337 -20.54 -17.42 -17.73
C VAL A 337 -19.86 -16.37 -18.63
N GLY A 338 -18.55 -16.49 -18.83
CA GLY A 338 -17.78 -15.64 -19.72
C GLY A 338 -18.18 -15.76 -21.19
N GLU A 339 -18.38 -16.98 -21.71
CA GLU A 339 -18.88 -17.24 -23.07
C GLU A 339 -20.27 -16.63 -23.30
N LYS A 340 -21.12 -16.63 -22.27
CA LYS A 340 -22.45 -16.01 -22.27
C LYS A 340 -22.40 -14.48 -22.12
N LYS A 341 -21.20 -13.90 -21.88
CA LYS A 341 -20.97 -12.47 -21.64
C LYS A 341 -21.70 -11.92 -20.42
N ILE A 342 -21.79 -12.73 -19.37
CA ILE A 342 -22.35 -12.31 -18.09
C ILE A 342 -21.25 -11.51 -17.35
N PRO A 343 -21.48 -10.24 -17.02
CA PRO A 343 -20.40 -9.36 -16.52
C PRO A 343 -20.00 -9.62 -15.06
N GLY A 344 -20.83 -10.31 -14.27
CA GLY A 344 -20.60 -10.50 -12.84
C GLY A 344 -20.79 -11.94 -12.37
N ALA A 345 -19.92 -12.38 -11.45
CA ALA A 345 -20.02 -13.65 -10.76
C ALA A 345 -19.89 -13.47 -9.24
N VAL A 346 -20.82 -14.06 -8.49
CA VAL A 346 -20.88 -14.01 -7.02
C VAL A 346 -20.56 -15.40 -6.49
N LEU A 347 -19.39 -15.53 -5.87
CA LEU A 347 -18.77 -16.82 -5.57
C LEU A 347 -18.97 -17.20 -4.09
N ILE A 348 -20.11 -17.80 -3.76
CA ILE A 348 -20.40 -18.31 -2.41
C ILE A 348 -19.41 -19.38 -1.91
N PRO A 349 -18.93 -20.35 -2.72
CA PRO A 349 -18.23 -21.51 -2.16
C PRO A 349 -16.87 -21.18 -1.53
N SER A 350 -16.54 -21.94 -0.49
CA SER A 350 -15.19 -22.08 0.06
C SER A 350 -14.41 -23.21 -0.64
N GLY A 351 -13.14 -23.37 -0.29
CA GLY A 351 -12.19 -24.35 -0.86
C GLY A 351 -11.11 -23.74 -1.75
N PHE A 352 -10.80 -22.46 -1.57
CA PHE A 352 -9.81 -21.71 -2.37
C PHE A 352 -8.56 -21.39 -1.53
N ALA A 353 -8.01 -20.17 -1.64
CA ALA A 353 -6.76 -19.80 -0.99
C ALA A 353 -6.81 -19.92 0.55
N GLU A 354 -7.99 -19.73 1.16
CA GLU A 354 -8.22 -19.88 2.60
C GLU A 354 -8.02 -21.32 3.10
N THR A 355 -8.11 -22.32 2.22
CA THR A 355 -7.82 -23.73 2.52
C THR A 355 -6.48 -24.18 1.93
N GLY A 356 -5.63 -23.25 1.46
CA GLY A 356 -4.35 -23.54 0.80
C GLY A 356 -4.45 -23.82 -0.71
N ASN A 357 -5.64 -23.81 -1.31
CA ASN A 357 -5.83 -24.00 -2.76
C ASN A 357 -5.64 -22.66 -3.52
N VAL A 358 -4.42 -22.12 -3.46
CA VAL A 358 -4.06 -20.86 -4.12
C VAL A 358 -4.18 -20.98 -5.65
N ALA A 359 -3.68 -22.07 -6.23
CA ALA A 359 -3.71 -22.31 -7.68
C ALA A 359 -5.14 -22.35 -8.24
N GLY A 360 -6.09 -22.98 -7.54
CA GLY A 360 -7.49 -23.00 -7.95
C GLY A 360 -8.15 -21.61 -7.91
N GLN A 361 -7.75 -20.74 -6.97
CA GLN A 361 -8.23 -19.36 -6.95
C GLN A 361 -7.64 -18.55 -8.11
N GLU A 362 -6.34 -18.71 -8.38
CA GLU A 362 -5.65 -18.05 -9.49
C GLU A 362 -6.23 -18.45 -10.84
N GLU A 363 -6.58 -19.74 -11.02
CA GLU A 363 -7.27 -20.23 -12.22
C GLU A 363 -8.63 -19.52 -12.42
N VAL A 364 -9.44 -19.41 -11.35
CA VAL A 364 -10.73 -18.72 -11.40
C VAL A 364 -10.57 -17.25 -11.78
N VAL A 365 -9.58 -16.55 -11.19
CA VAL A 365 -9.28 -15.15 -11.54
C VAL A 365 -8.81 -15.04 -13.00
N ALA A 366 -7.95 -15.94 -13.47
CA ALA A 366 -7.47 -15.94 -14.85
C ALA A 366 -8.60 -16.13 -15.87
N VAL A 367 -9.54 -17.06 -15.59
CA VAL A 367 -10.74 -17.26 -16.42
C VAL A 367 -11.62 -16.01 -16.42
N ALA A 368 -11.83 -15.39 -15.25
CA ALA A 368 -12.62 -14.17 -15.13
C ALA A 368 -12.04 -13.03 -15.99
N ARG A 369 -10.73 -12.80 -15.87
CA ARG A 369 -10.02 -11.78 -16.65
C ARG A 369 -10.06 -12.03 -18.15
N LYS A 370 -9.93 -13.29 -18.58
CA LYS A 370 -10.03 -13.68 -20.00
C LYS A 370 -11.35 -13.26 -20.63
N TYR A 371 -12.45 -13.31 -19.88
CA TYR A 371 -13.80 -13.03 -20.37
C TYR A 371 -14.40 -11.71 -19.87
N ASP A 372 -13.62 -10.85 -19.23
CA ASP A 372 -14.08 -9.59 -18.61
C ASP A 372 -15.26 -9.77 -17.62
N VAL A 373 -15.18 -10.85 -16.81
CA VAL A 373 -16.14 -11.11 -15.73
C VAL A 373 -15.55 -10.61 -14.42
N ARG A 374 -16.33 -9.85 -13.64
CA ARG A 374 -15.94 -9.41 -12.30
C ARG A 374 -16.38 -10.42 -11.24
N LEU A 375 -15.52 -10.68 -10.24
CA LEU A 375 -15.77 -11.66 -9.18
C LEU A 375 -15.98 -10.99 -7.81
N MET A 376 -17.13 -11.25 -7.20
CA MET A 376 -17.38 -10.98 -5.78
C MET A 376 -17.13 -12.25 -4.97
N GLY A 377 -16.16 -12.22 -4.05
CA GLY A 377 -15.68 -13.39 -3.30
C GLY A 377 -14.30 -13.89 -3.78
N PRO A 378 -14.01 -15.21 -3.72
CA PRO A 378 -14.87 -16.30 -3.25
C PRO A 378 -15.03 -16.35 -1.73
N ASN A 379 -15.64 -17.43 -1.23
CA ASN A 379 -15.85 -17.71 0.19
C ASN A 379 -16.65 -16.60 0.90
N ILE A 380 -17.85 -16.34 0.39
CA ILE A 380 -18.74 -15.29 0.90
C ILE A 380 -20.09 -15.85 1.29
N TYR A 381 -20.78 -15.15 2.17
CA TYR A 381 -22.18 -15.43 2.46
C TYR A 381 -23.13 -14.92 1.36
N GLY A 382 -22.62 -14.16 0.39
CA GLY A 382 -23.39 -13.48 -0.66
C GLY A 382 -23.63 -12.03 -0.31
N PHE A 383 -24.71 -11.45 -0.85
CA PHE A 383 -25.05 -10.06 -0.58
C PHE A 383 -26.54 -9.76 -0.66
N TYR A 384 -26.90 -8.61 -0.11
CA TYR A 384 -28.23 -8.00 -0.15
C TYR A 384 -28.12 -6.63 -0.82
N TYR A 385 -29.10 -6.30 -1.65
CA TYR A 385 -29.32 -4.93 -2.13
C TYR A 385 -30.81 -4.63 -2.06
N THR A 386 -31.20 -3.96 -0.97
CA THR A 386 -32.61 -3.79 -0.58
C THR A 386 -33.42 -2.89 -1.53
N PRO A 387 -32.86 -1.88 -2.24
CA PRO A 387 -33.63 -1.09 -3.20
C PRO A 387 -34.19 -1.91 -4.38
N LYS A 388 -33.59 -3.07 -4.69
CA LYS A 388 -34.07 -4.00 -5.72
C LYS A 388 -34.70 -5.27 -5.14
N HIS A 389 -34.89 -5.35 -3.82
CA HIS A 389 -35.33 -6.58 -3.15
C HIS A 389 -34.44 -7.79 -3.47
N LEU A 390 -33.15 -7.55 -3.71
CA LEU A 390 -32.20 -8.58 -4.13
C LEU A 390 -31.55 -9.22 -2.91
N CYS A 391 -31.87 -10.49 -2.65
CA CYS A 391 -31.28 -11.30 -1.57
C CYS A 391 -30.44 -12.46 -2.16
N ALA A 392 -29.28 -12.15 -2.72
CA ALA A 392 -28.36 -13.11 -3.35
C ALA A 392 -27.39 -13.74 -2.32
N THR A 393 -27.95 -14.45 -1.34
CA THR A 393 -27.26 -14.97 -0.17
C THR A 393 -27.93 -16.26 0.31
N PHE A 394 -27.22 -17.08 1.07
CA PHE A 394 -27.81 -18.24 1.75
C PHE A 394 -28.18 -17.97 3.23
N CYS A 395 -27.85 -16.78 3.74
CA CYS A 395 -28.28 -16.31 5.05
C CYS A 395 -29.79 -16.01 5.06
N THR A 396 -30.39 -15.80 6.23
CA THR A 396 -31.82 -15.44 6.27
C THR A 396 -32.08 -14.10 5.59
N ALA A 397 -33.06 -14.06 4.69
CA ALA A 397 -33.47 -12.84 4.00
C ALA A 397 -33.70 -11.65 4.97
N TYR A 398 -33.33 -10.45 4.50
CA TYR A 398 -33.50 -9.19 5.21
C TYR A 398 -33.92 -8.11 4.23
N ASP A 399 -35.01 -7.40 4.54
CA ASP A 399 -35.75 -6.54 3.61
C ASP A 399 -36.01 -5.13 4.15
N VAL A 400 -35.49 -4.80 5.33
CA VAL A 400 -35.66 -3.45 5.89
C VAL A 400 -34.76 -2.48 5.13
N GLN A 401 -35.39 -1.68 4.27
CA GLN A 401 -34.72 -0.65 3.49
C GLN A 401 -34.22 0.50 4.38
N GLY A 402 -33.07 1.04 4.03
CA GLY A 402 -32.49 2.24 4.63
C GLY A 402 -31.30 2.70 3.80
N LYS A 403 -30.46 3.57 4.40
CA LYS A 403 -29.38 4.26 3.68
C LYS A 403 -27.97 3.87 4.13
N THR A 404 -27.85 2.80 4.90
CA THR A 404 -26.55 2.30 5.37
C THR A 404 -26.10 1.10 4.55
N ALA A 405 -24.96 1.22 3.89
CA ALA A 405 -24.27 0.11 3.26
C ALA A 405 -23.29 -0.54 4.25
N LEU A 406 -23.40 -1.85 4.43
CA LEU A 406 -22.54 -2.64 5.30
C LEU A 406 -21.74 -3.62 4.44
N SER A 407 -20.44 -3.75 4.68
CA SER A 407 -19.65 -4.83 4.07
C SER A 407 -18.75 -5.52 5.07
N SER A 408 -18.49 -6.81 4.86
CA SER A 408 -17.60 -7.59 5.73
C SER A 408 -16.78 -8.57 4.92
N GLN A 409 -15.47 -8.55 5.16
CA GLN A 409 -14.55 -9.59 4.68
C GLN A 409 -14.86 -10.94 5.36
N SER A 410 -15.00 -10.95 6.68
CA SER A 410 -15.34 -12.14 7.45
C SER A 410 -16.82 -12.54 7.30
N GLY A 411 -17.06 -13.82 7.02
CA GLY A 411 -18.41 -14.38 6.99
C GLY A 411 -19.07 -14.45 8.37
N GLY A 412 -18.30 -14.75 9.43
CA GLY A 412 -18.80 -14.80 10.80
C GLY A 412 -19.26 -13.44 11.32
N ILE A 413 -18.44 -12.40 11.10
CA ILE A 413 -18.79 -11.02 11.43
C ILE A 413 -19.94 -10.53 10.56
N GLY A 414 -19.95 -10.88 9.26
CA GLY A 414 -21.08 -10.57 8.37
C GLY A 414 -22.40 -11.15 8.86
N MET A 415 -22.42 -12.41 9.32
CA MET A 415 -23.60 -13.03 9.91
C MET A 415 -24.03 -12.36 11.22
N ALA A 416 -23.09 -11.92 12.05
CA ALA A 416 -23.39 -11.14 13.26
C ALA A 416 -24.01 -9.78 12.90
N ILE A 417 -23.49 -9.10 11.87
CA ILE A 417 -24.05 -7.85 11.33
C ILE A 417 -25.48 -8.07 10.84
N VAL A 418 -25.74 -9.13 10.07
CA VAL A 418 -27.09 -9.49 9.61
C VAL A 418 -28.01 -9.77 10.80
N GLY A 419 -27.54 -10.54 11.78
CA GLY A 419 -28.31 -10.86 12.99
C GLY A 419 -28.68 -9.61 13.79
N PHE A 420 -27.74 -8.69 13.99
CA PHE A 420 -27.95 -7.41 14.65
C PHE A 420 -28.92 -6.50 13.86
N SER A 421 -28.74 -6.41 12.55
CA SER A 421 -29.62 -5.62 11.68
C SER A 421 -31.07 -6.12 11.78
N ARG A 422 -31.26 -7.45 11.85
CA ARG A 422 -32.57 -8.07 12.03
C ARG A 422 -33.19 -7.80 13.39
N SER A 423 -32.44 -7.96 14.48
CA SER A 423 -32.98 -7.77 15.84
C SER A 423 -33.35 -6.31 16.12
N THR A 424 -32.63 -5.37 15.51
CA THR A 424 -32.85 -3.92 15.68
C THR A 424 -33.73 -3.29 14.61
N ARG A 425 -34.06 -4.03 13.54
CA ARG A 425 -34.72 -3.51 12.33
C ARG A 425 -33.98 -2.30 11.72
N MET A 426 -32.65 -2.35 11.72
CA MET A 426 -31.81 -1.32 11.11
C MET A 426 -31.97 -1.28 9.58
N GLY A 427 -32.47 -0.17 9.04
CA GLY A 427 -32.55 0.00 7.59
C GLY A 427 -31.18 -0.01 6.92
N VAL A 428 -31.00 -0.86 5.91
CA VAL A 428 -29.77 -0.97 5.11
C VAL A 428 -30.05 -0.76 3.63
N SER A 429 -29.11 -0.17 2.90
CA SER A 429 -29.13 -0.15 1.42
C SER A 429 -28.52 -1.43 0.86
N ALA A 430 -27.42 -1.88 1.46
CA ALA A 430 -26.70 -3.10 1.09
C ALA A 430 -26.07 -3.80 2.29
N ILE A 431 -25.93 -5.12 2.22
CA ILE A 431 -25.03 -5.90 3.08
C ILE A 431 -24.21 -6.81 2.16
N VAL A 432 -22.89 -6.65 2.10
CA VAL A 432 -22.03 -7.31 1.10
C VAL A 432 -20.92 -8.14 1.76
N GLY A 433 -20.85 -9.42 1.42
CA GLY A 433 -19.73 -10.29 1.75
C GLY A 433 -18.61 -10.19 0.74
N LEU A 434 -17.37 -10.01 1.20
CA LEU A 434 -16.18 -9.88 0.35
C LEU A 434 -15.26 -11.11 0.36
N GLY A 435 -15.20 -11.82 1.49
CA GLY A 435 -14.47 -13.10 1.59
C GLY A 435 -13.01 -12.92 1.19
N ASN A 436 -12.51 -13.76 0.29
CA ASN A 436 -11.11 -13.73 -0.09
C ASN A 436 -10.70 -12.52 -0.94
N LYS A 437 -11.65 -11.72 -1.49
CA LYS A 437 -11.38 -10.54 -2.33
C LYS A 437 -10.43 -10.86 -3.49
N SER A 438 -10.75 -11.85 -4.32
CA SER A 438 -9.86 -12.29 -5.40
C SER A 438 -9.89 -11.36 -6.63
N ASP A 439 -10.93 -10.54 -6.77
CA ASP A 439 -11.05 -9.51 -7.81
C ASP A 439 -11.68 -8.23 -7.27
N ILE A 440 -12.99 -8.23 -6.94
CA ILE A 440 -13.63 -7.07 -6.30
C ILE A 440 -13.09 -6.95 -4.87
N ASP A 441 -12.59 -5.77 -4.54
CA ASP A 441 -12.03 -5.45 -3.22
C ASP A 441 -12.83 -4.31 -2.56
N VAL A 442 -12.39 -3.87 -1.37
CA VAL A 442 -13.09 -2.87 -0.55
C VAL A 442 -13.20 -1.51 -1.23
N ASP A 443 -12.23 -1.15 -2.06
CA ASP A 443 -12.15 0.12 -2.81
C ASP A 443 -13.11 0.14 -4.01
N ASP A 444 -13.36 -1.00 -4.66
CA ASP A 444 -14.43 -1.13 -5.66
C ASP A 444 -15.81 -0.87 -5.03
N LEU A 445 -16.08 -1.46 -3.85
CA LEU A 445 -17.34 -1.24 -3.13
C LEU A 445 -17.49 0.21 -2.70
N LEU A 446 -16.43 0.79 -2.14
CA LEU A 446 -16.43 2.19 -1.70
C LEU A 446 -16.70 3.12 -2.89
N THR A 447 -16.06 2.86 -4.03
CA THR A 447 -16.28 3.59 -5.29
C THR A 447 -17.71 3.44 -5.81
N PHE A 448 -18.32 2.26 -5.69
CA PHE A 448 -19.72 2.06 -6.07
C PHE A 448 -20.67 2.81 -5.14
N PHE A 449 -20.47 2.69 -3.82
CA PHE A 449 -21.36 3.32 -2.84
C PHE A 449 -21.29 4.83 -2.85
N GLU A 450 -20.14 5.42 -3.18
CA GLU A 450 -20.01 6.86 -3.46
C GLU A 450 -21.00 7.35 -4.51
N GLN A 451 -21.30 6.52 -5.51
CA GLN A 451 -22.16 6.86 -6.65
C GLN A 451 -23.60 6.32 -6.49
N ASP A 452 -23.93 5.72 -5.35
CA ASP A 452 -25.24 5.13 -5.13
C ASP A 452 -26.16 6.06 -4.33
N ASP A 453 -27.16 6.62 -5.00
CA ASP A 453 -28.17 7.52 -4.38
C ASP A 453 -28.93 6.91 -3.19
N ASN A 454 -28.89 5.58 -3.04
CA ASN A 454 -29.54 4.85 -1.95
C ASN A 454 -28.65 4.75 -0.70
N THR A 455 -27.37 5.12 -0.79
CA THR A 455 -26.38 4.95 0.28
C THR A 455 -25.90 6.32 0.79
N GLN A 456 -25.95 6.53 2.10
CA GLN A 456 -25.47 7.74 2.79
C GLN A 456 -24.44 7.44 3.87
N ILE A 457 -24.45 6.23 4.42
CA ILE A 457 -23.50 5.78 5.43
C ILE A 457 -22.87 4.49 4.91
N ILE A 458 -21.54 4.42 4.92
CA ILE A 458 -20.78 3.25 4.52
C ILE A 458 -20.03 2.74 5.75
N CYS A 459 -20.21 1.47 6.09
CA CYS A 459 -19.47 0.81 7.15
C CYS A 459 -18.87 -0.49 6.63
N GLN A 460 -17.54 -0.59 6.69
CA GLN A 460 -16.80 -1.74 6.17
C GLN A 460 -15.98 -2.38 7.29
N HIS A 461 -16.17 -3.68 7.49
CA HIS A 461 -15.25 -4.50 8.27
C HIS A 461 -14.17 -5.06 7.33
N VAL A 462 -12.92 -4.64 7.56
CA VAL A 462 -11.76 -4.91 6.71
C VAL A 462 -10.68 -5.62 7.54
N GLU A 463 -10.23 -6.80 7.11
CA GLU A 463 -9.16 -7.54 7.78
C GLU A 463 -7.80 -7.27 7.12
N ASP A 464 -7.78 -7.11 5.79
CA ASP A 464 -6.61 -6.75 5.02
C ASP A 464 -6.92 -5.73 3.92
N LEU A 465 -5.86 -5.05 3.46
CA LEU A 465 -5.89 -4.17 2.30
C LEU A 465 -4.88 -4.66 1.27
N LYS A 466 -5.29 -5.54 0.36
CA LYS A 466 -4.41 -6.07 -0.71
C LYS A 466 -3.84 -4.97 -1.57
N ASP A 467 -4.66 -3.97 -1.89
CA ASP A 467 -4.24 -2.73 -2.53
C ASP A 467 -4.57 -1.50 -1.67
N GLY A 468 -3.85 -1.37 -0.55
CA GLY A 468 -4.03 -0.26 0.37
C GLY A 468 -3.89 1.13 -0.26
N ARG A 469 -3.10 1.26 -1.32
CA ARG A 469 -3.00 2.54 -2.07
C ARG A 469 -4.31 2.90 -2.77
N ALA A 470 -4.89 1.95 -3.51
CA ALA A 470 -6.18 2.19 -4.19
C ALA A 470 -7.28 2.52 -3.17
N PHE A 471 -7.33 1.79 -2.07
CA PHE A 471 -8.25 2.08 -0.97
C PHE A 471 -8.06 3.49 -0.40
N ALA A 472 -6.84 3.90 -0.06
CA ALA A 472 -6.59 5.22 0.49
C ALA A 472 -6.91 6.36 -0.49
N GLU A 473 -6.67 6.17 -1.78
CA GLU A 473 -7.02 7.13 -2.83
C GLU A 473 -8.53 7.31 -2.95
N VAL A 474 -9.30 6.22 -2.88
CA VAL A 474 -10.78 6.27 -2.90
C VAL A 474 -11.32 6.84 -1.59
N ALA A 475 -10.83 6.38 -0.43
CA ALA A 475 -11.28 6.83 0.89
C ALA A 475 -10.97 8.31 1.20
N LYS A 476 -10.02 8.93 0.49
CA LYS A 476 -9.80 10.38 0.58
C LYS A 476 -10.90 11.19 -0.15
N ARG A 477 -11.56 10.58 -1.14
CA ARG A 477 -12.56 11.22 -2.00
C ARG A 477 -13.98 11.03 -1.46
N VAL A 478 -14.29 9.84 -0.96
CA VAL A 478 -15.58 9.45 -0.35
C VAL A 478 -15.65 9.93 1.09
#